data_AF-A0A9Q9CZK9-F1
#
_entry.id   AF-A0A9Q9CZK9-F1
#
_cell.length_a   1.000
_cell.length_b   1.000
_cell.length_c   1.000
_cell.angle_alpha   90.00
_cell.angle_beta   90.00
_cell.angle_gamma   90.00
#
_symmetry.space_group_name_H-M   'P 1'
#
loop_
_entity.id
_entity.type
_entity.pdbx_description
1 polymer ?
#
loop_
_entity_poly.entity_id
_entity_poly.type
_entity_poly.pdbx_seq_one_letter_code
_entity_poly.pdbx_strand_id
1 'polypeptide(L)'
;MQNTAQIFDLNAKRIEKQAEQTVSQLLVNMDLPNLSCDALKSVLTMTQSIVYISGGVEYGEPRVVRQAEPEQLIYAASNQLFQYEMFDDRIRVTFDGEYTYDLYLDEHHIGDLNILALVKSALDTESEVRSTQNQIHQRKLMAGFEASMF
;
A
#
# COMPACT_ATOMS: atom_id res chain seq x y z
N MET A 1 -14.25 -7.36 -52.01
CA MET A 1 -14.01 -7.20 -50.56
C MET A 1 -12.66 -7.84 -50.26
N GLN A 2 -11.65 -7.07 -49.88
CA GLN A 2 -10.31 -7.56 -49.56
C GLN A 2 -10.27 -8.00 -48.09
N ASN A 3 -9.79 -9.22 -47.84
CA ASN A 3 -9.62 -9.79 -46.50
C ASN A 3 -8.21 -9.42 -46.01
N THR A 4 -8.11 -8.54 -45.00
CA THR A 4 -6.85 -8.23 -44.32
C THR A 4 -6.63 -9.22 -43.19
N ALA A 5 -5.69 -10.16 -43.38
CA ALA A 5 -5.22 -11.01 -42.30
C ALA A 5 -4.44 -10.17 -41.28
N GLN A 6 -4.88 -10.16 -40.02
CA GLN A 6 -4.12 -9.59 -38.91
C GLN A 6 -2.91 -10.49 -38.63
N ILE A 7 -1.70 -9.98 -38.94
CA ILE A 7 -0.45 -10.67 -38.62
C ILE A 7 -0.23 -10.53 -37.12
N PHE A 8 -0.50 -11.60 -36.38
CA PHE A 8 -0.13 -11.70 -34.96
C PHE A 8 1.36 -11.96 -34.84
N ASP A 9 2.12 -10.95 -34.40
CA ASP A 9 3.54 -11.10 -34.11
C ASP A 9 3.73 -11.91 -32.81
N LEU A 10 3.89 -13.23 -32.97
CA LEU A 10 4.13 -14.19 -31.90
C LEU A 10 5.42 -13.88 -31.13
N ASN A 11 6.38 -13.17 -31.74
CA ASN A 11 7.62 -12.80 -31.07
C ASN A 11 7.39 -11.69 -30.03
N ALA A 12 6.52 -10.72 -30.32
CA ALA A 12 6.17 -9.65 -29.37
C ALA A 12 5.52 -10.22 -28.10
N LYS A 13 4.55 -11.15 -28.23
CA LYS A 13 3.92 -11.82 -27.08
C LYS A 13 4.89 -12.69 -26.28
N ARG A 14 5.88 -13.30 -26.94
CA ARG A 14 6.90 -14.11 -26.26
C ARG A 14 7.87 -13.23 -25.47
N ILE A 15 8.21 -12.04 -25.98
CA ILE A 15 9.02 -11.04 -25.28
C ILE A 15 8.27 -10.44 -24.09
N GLU A 16 6.98 -10.09 -24.24
CA GLU A 16 6.14 -9.64 -23.11
C GLU A 16 6.08 -10.70 -22.01
N LYS A 17 5.83 -11.96 -22.36
CA LYS A 17 5.74 -13.04 -21.37
C LYS A 17 7.09 -13.32 -20.68
N GLN A 18 8.20 -13.15 -21.38
CA GLN A 18 9.54 -13.23 -20.78
C GLN A 18 9.83 -12.02 -19.89
N ALA A 19 9.41 -10.81 -20.27
CA ALA A 19 9.54 -9.61 -19.44
C ALA A 19 8.68 -9.72 -18.17
N GLU A 20 7.43 -10.19 -18.26
CA GLU A 20 6.56 -10.47 -17.11
C GLU A 20 7.17 -11.53 -16.19
N GLN A 21 7.75 -12.59 -16.75
CA GLN A 21 8.44 -13.62 -15.97
C GLN A 21 9.72 -13.09 -15.31
N THR A 22 10.45 -12.20 -15.98
CA THR A 22 11.66 -11.58 -15.44
C THR A 22 11.33 -10.56 -14.34
N VAL A 23 10.30 -9.74 -14.52
CA VAL A 23 9.77 -8.80 -13.51
C VAL A 23 9.22 -9.58 -12.32
N SER A 24 8.47 -10.66 -12.55
CA SER A 24 7.96 -11.52 -11.47
C SER A 24 9.08 -12.23 -10.71
N GLN A 25 10.16 -12.67 -11.38
CA GLN A 25 11.32 -13.27 -10.72
C GLN A 25 12.21 -12.24 -10.00
N LEU A 26 12.27 -10.99 -10.47
CA LEU A 26 12.92 -9.88 -9.78
C LEU A 26 12.14 -9.46 -8.53
N LEU A 27 10.81 -9.40 -8.61
CA LEU A 27 9.93 -9.06 -7.49
C LEU A 27 9.91 -10.15 -6.40
N VAL A 28 10.05 -11.43 -6.76
CA VAL A 28 10.07 -12.55 -5.80
C VAL A 28 11.42 -12.68 -5.07
N ASN A 29 12.52 -12.16 -5.64
CA ASN A 29 13.85 -12.15 -4.99
C ASN A 29 14.20 -10.80 -4.36
N MET A 30 13.34 -9.80 -4.49
CA MET A 30 13.45 -8.56 -3.72
C MET A 30 12.78 -8.79 -2.38
N ASP A 31 13.59 -8.91 -1.32
CA ASP A 31 13.13 -8.65 0.05
C ASP A 31 12.45 -7.28 0.03
N LEU A 32 11.12 -7.25 -0.11
CA LEU A 32 10.34 -6.07 0.20
C LEU A 32 10.74 -5.69 1.63
N PRO A 33 11.16 -4.44 1.88
CA PRO A 33 11.50 -4.04 3.22
C PRO A 33 10.28 -4.36 4.09
N ASN A 34 10.43 -5.25 5.07
CA ASN A 34 9.37 -5.49 6.05
C ASN A 34 9.19 -4.17 6.81
N LEU A 35 8.22 -3.38 6.39
CA LEU A 35 8.02 -2.03 6.89
C LEU A 35 7.49 -2.14 8.32
N SER A 36 8.12 -1.44 9.26
CA SER A 36 7.59 -1.36 10.63
C SER A 36 6.16 -0.79 10.58
N CYS A 37 5.31 -1.35 11.43
CA CYS A 37 3.89 -1.00 11.58
C CYS A 37 3.57 -0.75 13.06
N ASP A 38 4.56 -0.37 13.87
CA ASP A 38 4.43 -0.34 15.33
C ASP A 38 3.57 0.84 15.80
N ALA A 39 3.61 1.98 15.09
CA ALA A 39 2.67 3.08 15.32
C ALA A 39 1.25 2.66 14.95
N LEU A 40 1.06 2.03 13.79
CA LEU A 40 -0.26 1.54 13.37
C LEU A 40 -0.83 0.47 14.31
N LYS A 41 0.00 -0.46 14.79
CA LYS A 41 -0.39 -1.43 15.83
C LYS A 41 -0.81 -0.76 17.13
N SER A 42 -0.13 0.33 17.51
CA SER A 42 -0.50 1.09 18.70
C SER A 42 -1.88 1.74 18.53
N VAL A 43 -2.16 2.33 17.36
CA VAL A 43 -3.48 2.88 17.03
C VAL A 43 -4.57 1.82 17.10
N LEU A 44 -4.30 0.60 16.63
CA LEU A 44 -5.26 -0.50 16.67
C LEU A 44 -5.69 -0.89 18.08
N THR A 45 -4.87 -0.63 19.11
CA THR A 45 -5.28 -0.86 20.51
C THR A 45 -6.37 0.10 21.01
N MET A 46 -6.55 1.21 20.31
CA MET A 46 -7.48 2.29 20.62
C MET A 46 -8.65 2.35 19.62
N THR A 47 -8.71 1.36 18.72
CA THR A 47 -9.67 1.29 17.63
C THR A 47 -10.79 0.33 18.00
N GLN A 48 -12.02 0.80 17.97
CA GLN A 48 -13.20 -0.01 18.24
C GLN A 48 -13.66 -0.82 17.02
N SER A 49 -13.55 -0.22 15.83
CA SER A 49 -13.94 -0.89 14.59
C SER A 49 -13.12 -0.40 13.40
N ILE A 50 -12.90 -1.30 12.43
CA ILE A 50 -12.17 -1.00 11.21
C ILE A 50 -13.10 -1.27 10.03
N VAL A 51 -13.23 -0.28 9.16
CA VAL A 51 -14.04 -0.37 7.95
C VAL A 51 -13.12 -0.28 6.75
N TYR A 52 -13.07 -1.33 5.95
CA TYR A 52 -12.44 -1.35 4.65
C TYR A 52 -13.40 -0.87 3.57
N ILE A 53 -12.87 -0.04 2.68
CA ILE A 53 -13.57 0.57 1.57
C ILE A 53 -12.75 0.28 0.31
N SER A 54 -13.32 -0.51 -0.59
CA SER A 54 -12.78 -0.74 -1.93
C SER A 54 -13.76 -0.33 -3.01
N GLY A 55 -13.26 0.20 -4.11
CA GLY A 55 -14.08 0.50 -5.28
C GLY A 55 -14.65 1.91 -5.25
N GLY A 56 -14.38 2.64 -6.33
CA GLY A 56 -14.64 4.06 -6.49
C GLY A 56 -13.72 4.73 -7.52
N VAL A 57 -12.74 3.99 -8.06
CA VAL A 57 -11.71 4.53 -8.94
C VAL A 57 -11.96 4.18 -10.41
N GLU A 58 -12.68 3.08 -10.70
CA GLU A 58 -13.17 2.76 -12.03
C GLU A 58 -14.67 3.03 -12.20
N TYR A 59 -15.02 3.70 -13.30
CA TYR A 59 -16.40 4.04 -13.63
C TYR A 59 -17.23 2.78 -13.87
N GLY A 60 -18.11 2.43 -12.92
CA GLY A 60 -19.04 1.31 -13.04
C GLY A 60 -18.81 0.16 -12.05
N GLU A 61 -17.74 0.18 -11.25
CA GLU A 61 -17.56 -0.80 -10.18
C GLU A 61 -18.31 -0.39 -8.90
N PRO A 62 -19.08 -1.30 -8.28
CA PRO A 62 -19.79 -1.01 -7.06
C PRO A 62 -18.80 -0.83 -5.90
N ARG A 63 -18.95 0.28 -5.17
CA ARG A 63 -18.23 0.49 -3.90
C ARG A 63 -18.60 -0.61 -2.91
N VAL A 64 -17.59 -1.30 -2.42
CA VAL A 64 -17.71 -2.35 -1.41
C VAL A 64 -17.20 -1.79 -0.08
N VAL A 65 -18.08 -1.81 0.92
CA VAL A 65 -17.75 -1.44 2.30
C VAL A 65 -17.88 -2.70 3.14
N ARG A 66 -16.81 -3.05 3.87
CA ARG A 66 -16.76 -4.26 4.71
C ARG A 66 -16.08 -3.94 6.03
N GLN A 67 -16.48 -4.65 7.08
CA GLN A 67 -15.70 -4.68 8.30
C GLN A 67 -14.39 -5.43 8.02
N ALA A 68 -13.28 -4.90 8.51
CA ALA A 68 -11.96 -5.48 8.37
C ALA A 68 -11.40 -5.88 9.72
N GLU A 69 -10.57 -6.92 9.71
CA GLU A 69 -9.82 -7.34 10.88
C GLU A 69 -8.48 -6.58 10.96
N PRO A 70 -7.96 -6.31 12.18
CA PRO A 70 -6.67 -5.63 12.37
C PRO A 70 -5.52 -6.24 11.56
N GLU A 71 -5.50 -7.57 11.44
CA GLU A 71 -4.47 -8.32 10.70
C GLU A 71 -4.46 -7.98 9.21
N GLN A 72 -5.62 -7.67 8.62
CA GLN A 72 -5.71 -7.29 7.21
C GLN A 72 -5.05 -5.94 6.96
N LEU A 73 -5.27 -4.97 7.85
CA LEU A 73 -4.64 -3.66 7.78
C LEU A 73 -3.13 -3.76 8.00
N ILE A 74 -2.68 -4.52 9.00
CA ILE A 74 -1.25 -4.70 9.28
C ILE A 74 -0.56 -5.41 8.13
N TYR A 75 -1.20 -6.41 7.53
CA TYR A 75 -0.65 -7.08 6.35
C TYR A 75 -0.50 -6.11 5.17
N ALA A 76 -1.49 -5.25 4.90
CA ALA A 76 -1.34 -4.21 3.88
C ALA A 76 -0.19 -3.26 4.22
N ALA A 77 -0.11 -2.79 5.47
CA ALA A 77 0.94 -1.88 5.96
C ALA A 77 2.35 -2.48 5.95
N SER A 78 2.52 -3.78 6.15
CA SER A 78 3.85 -4.40 6.07
C SER A 78 4.39 -4.47 4.64
N ASN A 79 3.50 -4.43 3.64
CA ASN A 79 3.85 -4.65 2.23
C ASN A 79 3.75 -3.38 1.36
N GLN A 80 2.99 -2.38 1.77
CA GLN A 80 2.67 -1.20 0.95
C GLN A 80 2.81 0.10 1.75
N LEU A 81 3.31 1.16 1.11
CA LEU A 81 3.25 2.49 1.70
C LEU A 81 1.79 2.95 1.85
N PHE A 82 1.50 3.66 2.94
CA PHE A 82 0.20 4.28 3.15
C PHE A 82 0.32 5.76 3.45
N GLN A 83 -0.74 6.48 3.13
CA GLN A 83 -1.02 7.81 3.64
C GLN A 83 -2.08 7.71 4.73
N TYR A 84 -2.13 8.68 5.64
CA TYR A 84 -3.16 8.73 6.64
C TYR A 84 -3.73 10.14 6.80
N GLU A 85 -4.97 10.22 7.24
CA GLU A 85 -5.68 11.46 7.55
C GLU A 85 -6.42 11.27 8.87
N MET A 86 -6.34 12.27 9.76
CA MET A 86 -7.00 12.22 11.06
C MET A 86 -8.28 13.04 11.04
N PHE A 87 -9.35 12.42 11.52
CA PHE A 87 -10.64 13.05 11.81
C PHE A 87 -10.89 13.02 13.33
N ASP A 88 -11.92 13.73 13.77
CA ASP A 88 -12.26 13.82 15.20
C ASP A 88 -12.59 12.45 15.83
N ASP A 89 -13.17 11.54 15.04
CA ASP A 89 -13.70 10.24 15.48
C ASP A 89 -12.98 9.02 14.87
N ARG A 90 -12.13 9.24 13.86
CA ARG A 90 -11.48 8.16 13.12
C ARG A 90 -10.14 8.56 12.52
N ILE A 91 -9.35 7.56 12.20
CA ILE A 91 -8.13 7.70 11.40
C ILE A 91 -8.37 6.97 10.08
N ARG A 92 -8.20 7.68 8.97
CA ARG A 92 -8.27 7.10 7.63
C ARG A 92 -6.88 6.73 7.18
N VAL A 93 -6.69 5.50 6.73
CA VAL A 93 -5.44 5.00 6.13
C VAL A 93 -5.73 4.62 4.68
N THR A 94 -4.93 5.15 3.76
CA THR A 94 -5.10 4.91 2.32
C THR A 94 -3.83 4.29 1.73
N PHE A 95 -3.99 3.16 1.06
CA PHE A 95 -2.96 2.46 0.31
C PHE A 95 -3.16 2.66 -1.18
N ASP A 96 -2.07 2.90 -1.91
CA ASP A 96 -2.05 3.05 -3.37
C ASP A 96 -3.06 4.07 -3.95
N GLY A 97 -3.58 4.97 -3.11
CA GLY A 97 -4.58 5.98 -3.49
C GLY A 97 -6.03 5.45 -3.60
N GLU A 98 -6.25 4.14 -3.53
CA GLU A 98 -7.53 3.51 -3.88
C GLU A 98 -8.12 2.64 -2.76
N TYR A 99 -7.28 2.07 -1.91
CA TYR A 99 -7.70 1.17 -0.84
C TYR A 99 -7.73 1.92 0.48
N THR A 100 -8.91 2.09 1.05
CA THR A 100 -9.08 2.91 2.25
C THR A 100 -9.56 2.09 3.43
N TYR A 101 -8.96 2.32 4.59
CA TYR A 101 -9.37 1.79 5.89
C TYR A 101 -9.71 2.95 6.82
N ASP A 102 -10.93 2.96 7.35
CA ASP A 102 -11.35 3.87 8.40
C ASP A 102 -11.27 3.15 9.75
N LEU A 103 -10.39 3.62 10.63
CA LEU A 103 -10.19 3.14 11.99
C LEU A 103 -10.97 4.04 12.95
N TYR A 104 -12.12 3.57 13.44
CA TYR A 104 -12.93 4.32 14.39
C TYR A 104 -12.36 4.16 15.79
N LEU A 105 -12.02 5.29 16.42
CA LEU A 105 -11.47 5.31 17.76
C LEU A 105 -12.56 4.98 18.78
N ASP A 106 -12.18 4.36 19.89
CA ASP A 106 -13.13 4.12 20.98
C ASP A 106 -13.57 5.43 21.68
N GLU A 107 -14.72 5.38 22.36
CA GLU A 107 -15.31 6.53 23.03
C GLU A 107 -14.43 7.14 24.14
N HIS A 108 -13.41 6.43 24.62
CA HIS A 108 -12.48 6.93 25.65
C HIS A 108 -11.36 7.78 25.06
N HIS A 109 -11.06 7.60 23.77
CA HIS A 109 -9.98 8.28 23.08
C HIS A 109 -10.47 9.35 22.08
N ILE A 110 -11.77 9.36 21.76
CA ILE A 110 -12.39 10.45 20.99
C ILE A 110 -12.26 11.77 21.75
N GLY A 111 -11.64 12.77 21.12
CA GLY A 111 -11.49 14.12 21.66
C GLY A 111 -10.34 14.33 22.66
N ASP A 112 -9.56 13.30 23.01
CA ASP A 112 -8.33 13.48 23.78
C ASP A 112 -7.21 14.02 22.88
N LEU A 113 -7.04 15.34 22.88
CA LEU A 113 -6.06 16.05 22.06
C LEU A 113 -4.61 15.61 22.31
N ASN A 114 -4.27 15.17 23.53
CA ASN A 114 -2.91 14.72 23.83
C ASN A 114 -2.63 13.37 23.17
N ILE A 115 -3.60 12.46 23.27
CA ILE A 115 -3.52 11.15 22.63
C ILE A 115 -3.48 11.29 21.11
N LEU A 116 -4.36 12.12 20.54
CA LEU A 116 -4.38 12.37 19.09
C LEU A 116 -3.05 12.97 18.60
N ALA A 117 -2.45 13.90 19.36
CA ALA A 117 -1.14 14.47 19.03
C ALA A 117 -0.01 13.43 19.07
N LEU A 118 -0.02 12.51 20.05
CA LEU A 118 0.93 11.42 20.15
C LEU A 118 0.80 10.44 18.99
N VAL A 119 -0.44 10.03 18.69
CA VAL A 119 -0.75 9.16 17.54
C VAL A 119 -0.27 9.79 16.24
N LYS A 120 -0.58 11.08 16.02
CA LYS A 120 -0.11 11.82 14.85
C LYS A 120 1.41 11.80 14.74
N SER A 121 2.11 12.13 15.82
CA SER A 121 3.58 12.14 15.82
C SER A 121 4.18 10.77 15.51
N ALA A 122 3.58 9.70 16.04
CA ALA A 122 4.02 8.34 15.80
C ALA A 122 3.81 7.92 14.34
N LEU A 123 2.62 8.20 13.78
CA LEU A 123 2.29 7.90 12.38
C LEU A 123 3.12 8.74 11.40
N ASP A 124 3.38 10.02 11.69
CA ASP A 124 4.27 10.87 10.89
C ASP A 124 5.69 10.29 10.82
N THR A 125 6.23 9.93 11.98
CA THR A 125 7.58 9.34 12.09
C THR A 125 7.65 8.01 11.34
N GLU A 126 6.66 7.14 11.52
CA GLU A 126 6.60 5.85 10.85
C GLU A 126 6.48 6.02 9.32
N SER A 127 5.65 6.94 8.84
CA SER A 127 5.50 7.24 7.42
C SER A 127 6.81 7.76 6.80
N GLU A 128 7.52 8.65 7.49
CA GLU A 128 8.81 9.19 7.03
C GLU A 128 9.90 8.11 6.97
N VAL A 129 10.00 7.27 8.01
CA VAL A 129 10.94 6.14 8.03
C VAL A 129 10.65 5.19 6.87
N ARG A 130 9.37 4.84 6.64
CA ARG A 130 8.96 3.93 5.56
C ARG A 130 9.23 4.52 4.17
N SER A 131 8.96 5.80 3.97
CA SER A 131 9.29 6.52 2.74
C SER A 131 10.80 6.51 2.48
N THR A 132 11.60 6.80 3.50
CA THR A 132 13.07 6.80 3.42
C THR A 132 13.61 5.41 3.11
N GLN A 133 13.10 4.36 3.77
CA GLN A 133 13.47 2.97 3.50
C GLN A 133 13.15 2.58 2.05
N ASN A 134 11.98 2.97 1.54
CA ASN A 134 11.61 2.71 0.14
C ASN A 134 12.54 3.45 -0.84
N GLN A 135 12.85 4.72 -0.60
CA GLN A 135 13.81 5.47 -1.43
C GLN A 135 15.21 4.85 -1.44
N ILE A 136 15.72 4.43 -0.27
CA ILE A 136 17.02 3.73 -0.17
C ILE A 136 16.98 2.42 -0.97
N HIS A 137 15.89 1.66 -0.85
CA HIS A 137 15.71 0.41 -1.57
C HIS A 137 15.70 0.62 -3.09
N GLN A 138 14.91 1.58 -3.58
CA GLN A 138 14.87 1.95 -5.01
C GLN A 138 16.26 2.36 -5.54
N ARG A 139 17.01 3.16 -4.77
CA ARG A 139 18.40 3.54 -5.14
C ARG A 139 19.33 2.33 -5.24
N LYS A 140 19.23 1.37 -4.32
CA LYS A 140 20.04 0.13 -4.37
C LYS A 140 19.72 -0.71 -5.61
N LEU A 141 18.44 -0.82 -5.97
CA LEU A 141 18.02 -1.53 -7.17
C LEU A 141 18.58 -0.87 -8.44
N MET A 142 18.49 0.46 -8.55
CA MET A 142 19.03 1.20 -9.69
C MET A 142 20.56 1.02 -9.81
N ALA A 143 21.28 1.13 -8.69
CA ALA A 143 22.73 0.91 -8.67
C ALA A 143 23.14 -0.53 -9.04
N GLY A 144 22.38 -1.53 -8.59
CA GLY A 144 22.61 -2.94 -8.97
C GLY A 144 22.31 -3.23 -10.44
N PHE A 145 21.32 -2.54 -11.01
CA PHE A 145 20.99 -2.64 -12.43
C PHE A 145 22.09 -2.02 -13.31
N GLU A 146 22.61 -0.86 -12.92
CA GLU A 146 23.74 -0.22 -13.60
C GLU A 146 25.02 -1.08 -13.56
N ALA A 147 25.27 -1.76 -12.44
CA ALA A 147 26.44 -2.63 -12.28
C ALA A 147 26.38 -3.94 -13.08
N SER A 148 25.18 -4.40 -13.47
CA SER A 148 24.99 -5.64 -14.25
C SER A 148 24.93 -5.42 -15.76
N MET A 149 24.99 -4.17 -16.22
CA MET A 149 25.09 -3.79 -17.63
C MET A 149 26.54 -3.61 -18.13
N PHE A 150 27.54 -3.89 -17.29
CA PHE A 150 28.97 -3.95 -17.63
C PHE A 150 29.53 -5.36 -17.42
#